data_AF-A0A1B8PZR1-F1
#
_entry.id   AF-A0A1B8PZR1-F1
#
_cell.length_a   1.000
_cell.length_b   1.000
_cell.length_c   1.000
_cell.angle_alpha   90.00
_cell.angle_beta   90.00
_cell.angle_gamma   90.00
#
_symmetry.space_group_name_H-M   'P 1'
#
loop_
_entity.id
_entity.type
_entity.pdbx_description
1 polymer ?
#
loop_
_entity_poly.entity_id
_entity_poly.type
_entity_poly.pdbx_seq_one_letter_code
_entity_poly.pdbx_strand_id
1 'polypeptide(L)'
;MSMSIAVNEQKQIVNVKQVERGLACMCFCFECAEPVVARKGEKNEHHFSHLSNKESCTIHPESILHKFAKQVIMEEKYLTLPSLPDDENSEDKTWEFDQLIEEQAVGCIRPDIVATVDGEMMFIEVAVTSFIDTDKADFIKQLGIKTVEIDLREILTQGIELPSEEAKDYILDCVSNKQWIFPAPKSLTIAPTPSPEPLYNCQSSTDENSNGSFDKGYTIYRFTVNHAWVDVRVFNSGMMSIKCVTYNHDVIEILKQWRNEGGGQYNQKYKSWNYFKPFSDTVFQRLQEMDSSPKQ
;
A
#
# COMPACT_ATOMS: atom_id res chain seq x y z
N MET A 1 -16.42 2.85 28.09
CA MET A 1 -17.24 2.93 26.87
C MET A 1 -17.74 1.52 26.53
N SER A 2 -19.01 1.40 26.15
CA SER A 2 -19.61 0.15 25.66
C SER A 2 -19.03 -0.19 24.29
N MET A 3 -18.61 -1.45 24.09
CA MET A 3 -18.10 -1.93 22.81
C MET A 3 -19.29 -2.24 21.89
N SER A 4 -19.54 -1.46 20.85
CA SER A 4 -20.66 -1.69 19.92
C SER A 4 -20.25 -2.44 18.65
N ILE A 5 -18.96 -2.56 18.38
CA ILE A 5 -18.38 -3.17 17.17
C ILE A 5 -17.63 -4.45 17.53
N ALA A 6 -17.77 -5.48 16.71
CA ALA A 6 -17.03 -6.73 16.78
C ALA A 6 -16.68 -7.24 15.38
N VAL A 7 -16.01 -8.39 15.32
CA VAL A 7 -15.64 -9.08 14.08
C VAL A 7 -16.34 -10.44 14.05
N ASN A 8 -17.00 -10.80 12.95
CA ASN A 8 -17.64 -12.13 12.81
C ASN A 8 -16.63 -13.21 12.37
N GLU A 9 -17.09 -14.46 12.19
CA GLU A 9 -16.26 -15.58 11.73
C GLU A 9 -15.65 -15.35 10.34
N GLN A 10 -16.33 -14.59 9.49
CA GLN A 10 -15.86 -14.19 8.15
C GLN A 10 -14.86 -13.03 8.19
N LYS A 11 -14.42 -12.60 9.39
CA LYS A 11 -13.53 -11.46 9.64
C LYS A 11 -14.11 -10.09 9.30
N GLN A 12 -15.42 -10.01 9.07
CA GLN A 12 -16.12 -8.78 8.74
C GLN A 12 -16.49 -7.97 9.98
N ILE A 13 -16.49 -6.65 9.84
CA ILE A 13 -16.93 -5.72 10.88
C ILE A 13 -18.45 -5.81 11.00
N VAL A 14 -18.93 -5.97 12.23
CA VAL A 14 -20.37 -6.04 12.54
C VAL A 14 -20.71 -5.16 13.73
N ASN A 15 -21.90 -4.54 13.67
CA ASN A 15 -22.46 -3.83 14.80
C ASN A 15 -23.31 -4.75 15.66
N VAL A 16 -23.27 -4.57 16.98
CA VAL A 16 -24.11 -5.32 17.92
C VAL A 16 -25.59 -5.26 17.55
N LYS A 17 -26.09 -4.16 16.97
CA LYS A 17 -27.47 -4.03 16.52
C LYS A 17 -27.85 -5.10 15.48
N GLN A 18 -26.92 -5.51 14.61
CA GLN A 18 -27.15 -6.38 13.45
C GLN A 18 -27.01 -7.88 13.75
N VAL A 19 -26.41 -8.28 14.88
CA VAL A 19 -26.09 -9.70 15.17
C VAL A 19 -27.11 -10.39 16.07
N GLU A 20 -27.08 -11.71 16.17
CA GLU A 20 -27.90 -12.46 17.12
C GLU A 20 -27.55 -12.14 18.59
N ARG A 21 -28.51 -12.33 19.51
CA ARG A 21 -28.27 -12.09 20.94
C ARG A 21 -27.39 -13.19 21.54
N GLY A 22 -26.52 -12.81 22.49
CA GLY A 22 -25.74 -13.75 23.30
C GLY A 22 -24.53 -14.28 22.54
N LEU A 23 -24.20 -15.55 22.77
CA LEU A 23 -23.08 -16.25 22.11
C LEU A 23 -23.43 -16.72 20.69
N ALA A 24 -24.71 -16.70 20.32
CA ALA A 24 -25.15 -17.04 18.97
C ALA A 24 -24.65 -16.05 17.91
N CYS A 25 -24.15 -14.87 18.31
CA CYS A 25 -23.53 -13.92 17.38
C CYS A 25 -22.22 -14.44 16.75
N MET A 26 -21.55 -15.41 17.39
CA MET A 26 -20.24 -15.94 16.95
C MET A 26 -19.23 -14.84 16.61
N CYS A 27 -19.23 -13.77 17.42
CA CYS A 27 -18.37 -12.61 17.22
C CYS A 27 -17.13 -12.65 18.11
N PHE A 28 -16.10 -11.94 17.67
CA PHE A 28 -14.82 -11.81 18.34
C PHE A 28 -14.48 -10.33 18.55
N CYS A 29 -13.75 -10.02 19.62
CA CYS A 29 -13.26 -8.69 19.88
C CYS A 29 -12.30 -8.25 18.77
N PHE A 30 -12.49 -7.03 18.27
CA PHE A 30 -11.62 -6.44 17.24
C PHE A 30 -10.14 -6.40 17.67
N GLU A 31 -9.86 -6.07 18.94
CA GLU A 31 -8.50 -5.85 19.44
C GLU A 31 -7.81 -7.15 19.87
N CYS A 32 -8.47 -7.95 20.71
CA CYS A 32 -7.84 -9.11 21.35
C CYS A 32 -8.26 -10.46 20.75
N ALA A 33 -9.16 -10.45 19.75
CA ALA A 33 -9.71 -11.64 19.11
C ALA A 33 -10.43 -12.65 20.03
N GLU A 34 -10.68 -12.29 21.30
CA GLU A 34 -11.44 -13.15 22.21
C GLU A 34 -12.93 -13.20 21.81
N PRO A 35 -13.62 -14.34 21.95
CA PRO A 35 -15.07 -14.41 21.78
C PRO A 35 -15.82 -13.40 22.65
N VAL A 36 -16.83 -12.76 22.06
CA VAL A 36 -17.69 -11.79 22.75
C VAL A 36 -19.15 -12.22 22.74
N VAL A 37 -19.88 -11.73 23.73
CA VAL A 37 -21.32 -11.98 23.93
C VAL A 37 -22.07 -10.72 23.53
N ALA A 38 -23.02 -10.82 22.60
CA ALA A 38 -23.91 -9.71 22.24
C ALA A 38 -24.97 -9.47 23.33
N ARG A 39 -24.76 -8.48 24.18
CA ARG A 39 -25.68 -8.06 25.24
C ARG A 39 -26.69 -7.08 24.65
N LYS A 40 -27.92 -7.56 24.41
CA LYS A 40 -29.06 -6.77 23.98
C LYS A 40 -30.10 -6.71 25.09
N GLY A 41 -30.57 -5.52 25.43
CA GLY A 41 -31.55 -5.31 26.50
C GLY A 41 -32.25 -3.96 26.36
N GLU A 42 -33.44 -3.85 26.95
CA GLU A 42 -34.29 -2.66 26.83
C GLU A 42 -33.82 -1.48 27.70
N LYS A 43 -33.08 -1.78 28.78
CA LYS A 43 -32.64 -0.78 29.77
C LYS A 43 -31.23 -0.25 29.53
N ASN A 44 -30.37 -1.06 28.93
CA ASN A 44 -28.95 -0.73 28.70
C ASN A 44 -28.69 -0.72 27.21
N GLU A 45 -27.80 0.16 26.76
CA GLU A 45 -27.35 0.17 25.37
C GLU A 45 -26.81 -1.19 24.94
N HIS A 46 -27.11 -1.56 23.70
CA HIS A 46 -26.60 -2.78 23.11
C HIS A 46 -25.07 -2.72 23.04
N HIS A 47 -24.41 -3.77 23.52
CA HIS A 47 -22.95 -3.84 23.51
C HIS A 47 -22.45 -5.29 23.47
N PHE A 48 -21.19 -5.45 23.12
CA PHE A 48 -20.43 -6.67 23.26
C PHE A 48 -19.70 -6.68 24.61
N SER A 49 -19.69 -7.85 25.25
CA SER A 49 -18.89 -8.12 26.45
C SER A 49 -18.00 -9.33 26.21
N HIS A 50 -16.73 -9.28 26.62
CA HIS A 50 -15.86 -10.45 26.58
C HIS A 50 -16.46 -11.64 27.32
N LEU A 51 -16.32 -12.83 26.74
CA LEU A 51 -16.82 -14.05 27.37
C LEU A 51 -16.13 -14.32 28.72
N SER A 52 -14.84 -14.01 28.84
CA SER A 52 -14.11 -14.10 30.11
C SER A 52 -14.57 -13.11 31.20
N ASN A 53 -15.47 -12.17 30.86
CA ASN A 53 -15.84 -11.01 31.69
C ASN A 53 -14.64 -10.14 32.11
N LYS A 54 -13.53 -10.19 31.36
CA LYS A 54 -12.44 -9.21 31.53
C LYS A 54 -12.91 -7.81 31.16
N GLU A 55 -12.12 -6.82 31.54
CA GLU A 55 -12.37 -5.42 31.18
C GLU A 55 -12.50 -5.22 29.66
N SER A 56 -13.34 -4.27 29.26
CA SER A 56 -13.53 -3.94 27.85
C SER A 56 -12.22 -3.44 27.24
N CYS A 57 -11.90 -3.94 26.05
CA CYS A 57 -10.74 -3.45 25.30
C CYS A 57 -10.99 -2.01 24.84
N THR A 58 -9.91 -1.22 24.81
CA THR A 58 -9.91 0.08 24.16
C THR A 58 -9.80 -0.17 22.65
N ILE A 59 -10.88 0.09 21.93
CA ILE A 59 -10.91 -0.03 20.46
C ILE A 59 -10.88 1.37 19.88
N HIS A 60 -9.93 1.62 18.97
CA HIS A 60 -9.83 2.92 18.31
C HIS A 60 -10.77 2.98 17.10
N PRO A 61 -11.64 4.00 17.00
CA PRO A 61 -12.54 4.19 15.85
C PRO A 61 -11.79 4.22 14.51
N GLU A 62 -10.58 4.78 14.52
CA GLU A 62 -9.69 4.87 13.36
C GLU A 62 -9.32 3.50 12.81
N SER A 63 -8.96 2.56 13.70
CA SER A 63 -8.61 1.18 13.32
C SER A 63 -9.83 0.43 12.79
N ILE A 64 -11.01 0.64 13.39
CA ILE A 64 -12.27 0.07 12.89
C ILE A 64 -12.54 0.59 11.47
N LEU A 65 -12.44 1.90 11.26
CA LEU A 65 -12.71 2.53 9.97
C LEU A 65 -11.73 2.09 8.89
N HIS A 66 -10.43 2.05 9.20
CA HIS A 66 -9.40 1.56 8.28
C HIS A 66 -9.68 0.13 7.83
N LYS A 67 -10.01 -0.76 8.78
CA LYS A 67 -10.37 -2.14 8.45
C LYS A 67 -11.67 -2.24 7.65
N PHE A 68 -12.70 -1.47 8.01
CA PHE A 68 -13.98 -1.47 7.30
C PHE A 68 -13.82 -1.00 5.85
N ALA A 69 -13.03 0.06 5.62
CA ALA A 69 -12.75 0.56 4.28
C ALA A 69 -12.05 -0.49 3.41
N LYS A 70 -11.03 -1.18 3.95
CA LYS A 70 -10.37 -2.26 3.22
C LYS A 70 -11.35 -3.38 2.87
N GLN A 71 -12.18 -3.81 3.83
CA GLN A 71 -13.21 -4.82 3.62
C GLN A 71 -14.17 -4.41 2.47
N VAL A 72 -14.70 -3.18 2.50
CA VAL A 72 -15.63 -2.67 1.48
C VAL A 72 -15.00 -2.70 0.09
N ILE A 73 -13.75 -2.22 -0.05
CA ILE A 73 -13.06 -2.20 -1.35
C ILE A 73 -12.80 -3.62 -1.86
N MET A 74 -12.41 -4.55 -0.97
CA MET A 74 -12.17 -5.96 -1.32
C MET A 74 -13.45 -6.70 -1.75
N GLU A 75 -14.58 -6.38 -1.14
CA GLU A 75 -15.88 -6.99 -1.42
C GLU A 75 -16.46 -6.48 -2.75
N GLU A 76 -16.46 -5.15 -2.95
CA GLU A 76 -17.11 -4.51 -4.09
C GLU A 76 -16.23 -4.45 -5.34
N LYS A 77 -14.90 -4.44 -5.16
CA LYS A 77 -13.90 -4.46 -6.24
C LYS A 77 -13.99 -3.31 -7.23
N TYR A 78 -14.52 -2.16 -6.81
CA TYR A 78 -14.46 -0.94 -7.58
C TYR A 78 -14.23 0.27 -6.69
N LEU A 79 -13.80 1.38 -7.30
CA LEU A 79 -13.76 2.71 -6.69
C LEU A 79 -14.04 3.77 -7.76
N THR A 80 -14.83 4.79 -7.41
CA THR A 80 -14.95 6.01 -8.22
C THR A 80 -13.82 6.97 -7.82
N LEU A 81 -12.92 7.23 -8.77
CA LEU A 81 -11.69 7.99 -8.55
C LEU A 81 -11.74 9.31 -9.35
N PRO A 82 -11.05 10.35 -8.87
CA PRO A 82 -10.94 11.59 -9.62
C PRO A 82 -10.26 11.34 -10.97
N SER A 83 -10.51 12.22 -11.94
CA SER A 83 -9.81 12.18 -13.23
C SER A 83 -8.28 12.15 -13.05
N LEU A 84 -7.59 11.43 -13.94
CA LEU A 84 -6.13 11.43 -13.93
C LEU A 84 -5.63 12.85 -14.29
N PRO A 85 -4.60 13.38 -13.60
CA PRO A 85 -4.00 14.69 -13.87
C PRO A 85 -3.59 15.01 -15.32
N ASP A 86 -3.38 13.98 -16.14
CA ASP A 86 -2.97 14.10 -17.54
C ASP A 86 -4.11 13.81 -18.53
N ASP A 87 -5.31 13.50 -18.05
CA ASP A 87 -6.48 13.24 -18.89
C ASP A 87 -7.19 14.55 -19.24
N GLU A 88 -7.27 14.87 -20.53
CA GLU A 88 -7.91 16.08 -21.04
C GLU A 88 -9.44 16.06 -20.86
N ASN A 89 -10.04 14.89 -20.64
CA ASN A 89 -11.49 14.76 -20.50
C ASN A 89 -12.01 15.15 -19.11
N SER A 90 -11.15 15.30 -18.09
CA SER A 90 -11.46 15.82 -16.74
C SER A 90 -12.65 15.18 -15.99
N GLU A 91 -13.15 14.03 -16.43
CA GLU A 91 -14.28 13.34 -15.81
C GLU A 91 -13.82 12.29 -14.79
N ASP A 92 -14.51 12.27 -13.64
CA ASP A 92 -14.32 11.24 -12.64
C ASP A 92 -14.74 9.88 -13.20
N LYS A 93 -13.97 8.85 -12.89
CA LYS A 93 -14.13 7.51 -13.50
C LYS A 93 -14.28 6.45 -12.43
N THR A 94 -15.19 5.52 -12.64
CA THR A 94 -15.26 4.27 -11.86
C THR A 94 -14.22 3.28 -12.38
N TRP A 95 -13.34 2.84 -11.49
CA TRP A 95 -12.30 1.85 -11.74
C TRP A 95 -12.75 0.51 -11.16
N GLU A 96 -12.92 -0.48 -12.02
CA GLU A 96 -13.14 -1.87 -11.62
C GLU A 96 -11.80 -2.60 -11.53
N PHE A 97 -11.63 -3.43 -10.49
CA PHE A 97 -10.37 -4.11 -10.20
C PHE A 97 -10.45 -5.60 -10.53
N ASP A 98 -9.53 -6.08 -11.37
CA ASP A 98 -9.40 -7.49 -11.74
C ASP A 98 -9.02 -8.35 -10.52
N GLN A 99 -8.08 -7.84 -9.74
CA GLN A 99 -7.55 -8.50 -8.56
C GLN A 99 -7.25 -7.47 -7.48
N LEU A 100 -7.54 -7.84 -6.23
CA LEU A 100 -7.15 -7.07 -5.04
C LEU A 100 -6.42 -7.98 -4.05
N ILE A 101 -5.34 -7.47 -3.46
CA ILE A 101 -4.58 -8.15 -2.42
C ILE A 101 -4.32 -7.16 -1.28
N GLU A 102 -4.85 -7.45 -0.09
CA GLU A 102 -4.59 -6.64 1.10
C GLU A 102 -3.16 -6.84 1.62
N GLU A 103 -2.57 -5.75 2.07
CA GLU A 103 -1.30 -5.71 2.79
C GLU A 103 -0.16 -6.51 2.14
N GLN A 104 -0.11 -6.56 0.82
CA GLN A 104 0.96 -7.20 0.06
C GLN A 104 2.19 -6.29 0.03
N ALA A 105 3.35 -6.80 0.48
CA ALA A 105 4.59 -6.06 0.33
C ALA A 105 4.99 -6.01 -1.16
N VAL A 106 5.19 -4.80 -1.70
CA VAL A 106 5.65 -4.57 -3.07
C VAL A 106 7.00 -3.86 -3.03
N GLY A 107 8.04 -4.64 -3.32
CA GLY A 107 9.43 -4.22 -3.26
C GLY A 107 9.83 -3.93 -1.82
N CYS A 108 9.59 -2.69 -1.44
CA CYS A 108 9.91 -2.17 -0.14
C CYS A 108 8.59 -1.76 0.53
N ILE A 109 7.79 -0.84 0.00
CA ILE A 109 6.49 -0.46 0.59
C ILE A 109 5.48 -1.62 0.76
N ARG A 110 4.58 -1.46 1.74
CA ARG A 110 3.41 -2.33 1.97
C ARG A 110 2.18 -1.43 1.89
N PRO A 111 1.55 -1.33 0.71
CA PRO A 111 0.28 -0.64 0.56
C PRO A 111 -0.82 -1.34 1.34
N ASP A 112 -1.87 -0.59 1.68
CA ASP A 112 -3.06 -1.18 2.30
C ASP A 112 -3.72 -2.18 1.36
N ILE A 113 -3.87 -1.82 0.09
CA ILE A 113 -4.36 -2.71 -0.96
C ILE A 113 -3.53 -2.54 -2.23
N VAL A 114 -3.17 -3.67 -2.85
CA VAL A 114 -2.62 -3.73 -4.20
C VAL A 114 -3.71 -4.21 -5.14
N ALA A 115 -4.09 -3.34 -6.07
CA ALA A 115 -5.07 -3.61 -7.11
C ALA A 115 -4.38 -3.90 -8.45
N THR A 116 -5.05 -4.67 -9.30
CA THR A 116 -4.70 -4.84 -10.72
C THR A 116 -5.86 -4.35 -11.57
N VAL A 117 -5.59 -3.49 -12.55
CA VAL A 117 -6.55 -3.00 -13.54
C VAL A 117 -5.91 -3.09 -14.91
N ASP A 118 -6.55 -3.78 -15.85
CA ASP A 118 -6.06 -3.95 -17.23
C ASP A 118 -4.63 -4.52 -17.27
N GLY A 119 -4.27 -5.35 -16.28
CA GLY A 119 -2.92 -5.91 -16.12
C GLY A 119 -1.88 -4.98 -15.50
N GLU A 120 -2.23 -3.74 -15.17
CA GLU A 120 -1.36 -2.79 -14.46
C GLU A 120 -1.63 -2.78 -12.96
N MET A 121 -0.57 -2.63 -12.16
CA MET A 121 -0.70 -2.49 -10.71
C MET A 121 -1.13 -1.07 -10.33
N MET A 122 -1.96 -0.98 -9.30
CA MET A 122 -2.34 0.25 -8.62
C MET A 122 -2.28 0.04 -7.11
N PHE A 123 -1.83 1.06 -6.37
CA PHE A 123 -1.90 1.06 -4.91
C PHE A 123 -3.08 1.90 -4.44
N ILE A 124 -3.77 1.37 -3.43
CA ILE A 124 -4.85 2.07 -2.73
C ILE A 124 -4.42 2.14 -1.27
N GLU A 125 -4.40 3.36 -0.74
CA GLU A 125 -3.96 3.67 0.61
C GLU A 125 -5.11 4.32 1.36
N VAL A 126 -5.49 3.77 2.51
CA VAL A 126 -6.59 4.29 3.32
C VAL A 126 -6.00 5.12 4.45
N ALA A 127 -6.29 6.42 4.44
CA ALA A 127 -5.85 7.36 5.44
C ALA A 127 -6.99 7.69 6.41
N VAL A 128 -6.74 7.51 7.71
CA VAL A 128 -7.62 8.02 8.77
C VAL A 128 -6.85 9.00 9.64
N THR A 129 -5.78 8.56 10.30
CA THR A 129 -4.89 9.43 11.08
C THR A 129 -3.46 9.46 10.59
N SER A 130 -3.09 8.55 9.69
CA SER A 130 -1.81 8.54 9.00
C SER A 130 -2.04 8.70 7.51
N PHE A 131 -1.38 9.67 6.92
CA PHE A 131 -1.32 9.90 5.47
C PHE A 131 0.02 9.40 4.93
N ILE A 132 0.12 9.26 3.62
CA ILE A 132 1.36 9.00 2.92
C ILE A 132 2.31 10.17 3.15
N ASP A 133 3.43 9.86 3.79
CA ASP A 133 4.53 10.81 3.98
C ASP A 133 5.33 11.04 2.69
N THR A 134 6.21 12.04 2.71
CA THR A 134 7.04 12.41 1.57
C THR A 134 7.95 11.27 1.10
N ASP A 135 8.51 10.49 2.02
CA ASP A 135 9.44 9.41 1.70
C ASP A 135 8.73 8.27 0.96
N LYS A 136 7.51 7.91 1.41
CA LYS A 136 6.66 6.91 0.77
C LYS A 136 6.14 7.43 -0.57
N ALA A 137 5.72 8.69 -0.66
CA ALA A 137 5.29 9.31 -1.91
C ALA A 137 6.43 9.33 -2.96
N ASP A 138 7.65 9.66 -2.55
CA ASP A 138 8.81 9.68 -3.46
C ASP A 138 9.18 8.27 -3.92
N PHE A 139 9.07 7.27 -3.04
CA PHE A 139 9.25 5.88 -3.45
C PHE A 139 8.17 5.40 -4.43
N ILE A 140 6.91 5.78 -4.21
CA ILE A 140 5.79 5.51 -5.13
C ILE A 140 6.06 6.13 -6.50
N LYS A 141 6.48 7.40 -6.54
CA LYS A 141 6.85 8.10 -7.79
C LYS A 141 7.99 7.39 -8.53
N GLN A 142 9.01 6.92 -7.80
CA GLN A 142 10.13 6.18 -8.39
C GLN A 142 9.71 4.84 -8.99
N LEU A 143 8.70 4.17 -8.42
CA LEU A 143 8.14 2.94 -9.00
C LEU A 143 7.25 3.22 -10.21
N GLY A 144 6.73 4.44 -10.36
CA GLY A 144 5.81 4.80 -11.44
C GLY A 144 4.46 4.07 -11.34
N ILE A 145 4.07 3.62 -10.14
CA ILE A 145 2.83 2.86 -9.92
C ILE A 145 1.72 3.83 -9.52
N LYS A 146 0.59 3.76 -10.23
CA LYS A 146 -0.61 4.56 -9.93
C LYS A 146 -0.98 4.34 -8.46
N THR A 147 -1.12 5.42 -7.71
CA THR A 147 -1.43 5.33 -6.29
C THR A 147 -2.47 6.37 -5.92
N VAL A 148 -3.56 5.89 -5.33
CA VAL A 148 -4.60 6.73 -4.75
C VAL A 148 -4.56 6.64 -3.23
N GLU A 149 -4.72 7.77 -2.58
CA GLU A 149 -4.97 7.85 -1.15
C GLU A 149 -6.43 8.27 -0.90
N ILE A 150 -7.10 7.57 0.01
CA ILE A 150 -8.48 7.82 0.41
C ILE A 150 -8.50 8.38 1.82
N ASP A 151 -8.93 9.62 1.99
CA ASP A 151 -9.09 10.30 3.28
C ASP A 151 -10.46 9.99 3.88
N LEU A 152 -10.49 9.30 5.02
CA LEU A 152 -11.75 8.93 5.70
C LEU A 152 -11.95 9.68 7.02
N ARG A 153 -11.19 10.75 7.29
CA ARG A 153 -11.35 11.53 8.53
C ARG A 153 -12.76 12.05 8.73
N GLU A 154 -13.43 12.45 7.65
CA GLU A 154 -14.76 13.04 7.74
C GLU A 154 -15.83 12.07 8.26
N ILE A 155 -15.68 10.76 8.03
CA ILE A 155 -16.59 9.75 8.59
C ILE A 155 -16.59 9.82 10.12
N LEU A 156 -15.41 10.00 10.73
CA LEU A 156 -15.27 10.11 12.18
C LEU A 156 -15.78 11.45 12.71
N THR A 157 -15.55 12.55 12.00
CA THR A 157 -16.00 13.88 12.45
C THR A 157 -17.50 14.08 12.32
N GLN A 158 -18.13 13.46 11.32
CA GLN A 158 -19.58 13.48 11.12
C GLN A 158 -20.31 12.44 11.99
N GLY A 159 -19.57 11.48 12.58
CA GLY A 159 -20.14 10.47 13.48
C GLY A 159 -20.97 9.41 12.76
N ILE A 160 -20.63 9.09 11.51
CA ILE A 160 -21.30 8.07 10.71
C ILE A 160 -21.10 6.70 11.38
N GLU A 161 -22.19 5.94 11.59
CA GLU A 161 -22.14 4.62 12.22
C GLU A 161 -21.47 3.57 11.30
N LEU A 162 -20.75 2.61 11.89
CA LEU A 162 -20.13 1.49 11.17
C LEU A 162 -20.71 0.14 11.62
N PRO A 163 -20.86 -0.85 10.70
CA PRO A 163 -20.92 -0.67 9.25
C PRO A 163 -22.26 -0.02 8.84
N SER A 164 -22.26 0.80 7.79
CA SER A 164 -23.46 1.42 7.20
C SER A 164 -23.29 1.63 5.68
N GLU A 165 -24.42 1.71 4.96
CA GLU A 165 -24.40 2.03 3.52
C GLU A 165 -23.86 3.44 3.26
N GLU A 166 -24.16 4.41 4.13
CA GLU A 166 -23.62 5.77 4.01
C GLU A 166 -22.08 5.79 4.06
N ALA A 167 -21.47 5.04 4.99
CA ALA A 167 -20.02 4.91 5.05
C ALA A 167 -19.47 4.17 3.80
N LYS A 168 -20.19 3.16 3.32
CA LYS A 168 -19.82 2.39 2.12
C LYS A 168 -19.79 3.28 0.88
N ASP A 169 -20.84 4.05 0.64
CA ASP A 169 -20.94 5.00 -0.47
C ASP A 169 -19.84 6.08 -0.37
N TYR A 170 -19.54 6.56 0.83
CA TYR A 170 -18.45 7.51 1.05
C TYR A 170 -17.06 6.91 0.72
N ILE A 171 -16.86 5.62 1.01
CA ILE A 171 -15.62 4.90 0.68
C ILE A 171 -15.52 4.66 -0.83
N LEU A 172 -16.59 4.22 -1.48
CA LEU A 172 -16.56 3.77 -2.88
C LEU A 172 -16.71 4.92 -3.88
N ASP A 173 -17.69 5.80 -3.65
CA ASP A 173 -18.24 6.68 -4.68
C ASP A 173 -17.94 8.16 -4.46
N CYS A 174 -17.66 8.57 -3.22
CA CYS A 174 -17.23 9.93 -2.97
C CYS A 174 -15.84 10.16 -3.59
N VAL A 175 -15.73 11.11 -4.52
CA VAL A 175 -14.47 11.45 -5.18
C VAL A 175 -13.67 12.49 -4.40
N SER A 176 -14.35 13.42 -3.73
CA SER A 176 -13.72 14.55 -3.03
C SER A 176 -12.79 14.14 -1.89
N ASN A 177 -12.93 12.90 -1.40
CA ASN A 177 -12.09 12.33 -0.36
C ASN A 177 -10.92 11.50 -0.91
N LYS A 178 -10.69 11.50 -2.23
CA LYS A 178 -9.63 10.71 -2.88
C LYS A 178 -8.67 11.62 -3.63
N GLN A 179 -7.40 11.25 -3.60
CA GLN A 179 -6.36 11.99 -4.31
C GLN A 179 -5.34 11.07 -4.95
N TRP A 180 -4.96 11.39 -6.18
CA TRP A 180 -3.82 10.74 -6.83
C TRP A 180 -2.52 11.22 -6.21
N ILE A 181 -1.80 10.28 -5.62
CA ILE A 181 -0.43 10.47 -5.13
C ILE A 181 0.55 10.28 -6.29
N PHE A 182 0.21 9.35 -7.18
CA PHE A 182 0.86 9.20 -8.47
C PHE A 182 -0.16 8.75 -9.55
N PRO A 183 -0.17 9.37 -10.75
CA PRO A 183 0.57 10.59 -11.11
C PRO A 183 0.14 11.78 -10.23
N ALA A 184 1.09 12.66 -9.90
CA ALA A 184 0.78 13.80 -9.03
C ALA A 184 -0.04 14.84 -9.82
N PRO A 185 -1.07 15.46 -9.20
CA PRO A 185 -1.82 16.53 -9.84
C PRO A 185 -0.89 17.68 -10.26
N LYS A 186 -1.05 18.16 -11.50
CA LYS A 186 -0.39 19.38 -11.96
C LYS A 186 -0.86 20.52 -11.05
N SER A 187 0.00 20.97 -10.16
CA SER A 187 -0.25 22.21 -9.43
C SER A 187 -0.41 23.32 -10.46
N LEU A 188 -1.60 23.90 -10.55
CA LEU A 188 -1.84 25.11 -11.32
C LEU A 188 -1.06 26.25 -10.66
N THR A 189 0.23 26.36 -10.96
CA THR A 189 1.01 27.55 -10.65
C THR A 189 0.43 28.68 -11.50
N ILE A 190 -0.37 29.56 -10.87
CA ILE A 190 -0.71 30.86 -11.44
C ILE A 190 0.58 31.69 -11.42
N ALA A 191 1.39 31.56 -12.47
CA ALA A 191 2.46 32.49 -12.76
C ALA A 191 1.98 33.47 -13.86
N PRO A 192 2.30 34.77 -13.75
CA PRO A 192 1.86 35.79 -14.70
C PRO A 192 2.49 35.56 -16.09
N THR A 193 1.64 35.51 -17.12
CA THR A 193 1.98 35.58 -18.56
C THR A 193 2.44 37.00 -18.97
N PRO A 194 3.03 37.23 -20.17
CA PRO A 194 3.77 36.34 -21.08
C PRO A 194 5.04 37.01 -21.70
N SER A 195 5.83 36.25 -22.47
CA SER A 195 6.32 36.68 -23.81
C SER A 195 6.94 35.51 -24.61
N PRO A 196 6.93 35.55 -25.96
CA PRO A 196 6.82 34.35 -26.80
C PRO A 196 8.07 33.96 -27.62
N GLU A 197 8.14 32.64 -27.88
CA GLU A 197 8.71 31.92 -29.06
C GLU A 197 10.25 31.74 -29.22
N PRO A 198 10.76 30.76 -30.03
CA PRO A 198 10.05 29.84 -30.95
C PRO A 198 10.41 28.33 -30.90
N LEU A 199 9.45 27.54 -31.41
CA LEU A 199 9.48 26.28 -32.17
C LEU A 199 10.77 25.43 -32.23
N TYR A 200 10.65 24.15 -31.83
CA TYR A 200 11.20 23.05 -32.63
C TYR A 200 10.27 21.84 -32.64
N ASN A 201 9.89 21.46 -33.86
CA ASN A 201 9.15 20.27 -34.25
C ASN A 201 10.12 19.09 -34.42
N CYS A 202 9.72 17.87 -34.07
CA CYS A 202 10.00 16.69 -34.87
C CYS A 202 9.13 15.50 -34.44
N GLN A 203 8.21 15.15 -35.32
CA GLN A 203 7.54 13.86 -35.39
C GLN A 203 8.43 12.83 -36.09
N SER A 204 8.36 11.58 -35.65
CA SER A 204 8.38 10.33 -36.44
C SER A 204 8.63 9.16 -35.46
N SER A 205 8.14 7.94 -35.61
CA SER A 205 6.98 7.30 -36.26
C SER A 205 7.18 5.79 -36.04
N THR A 206 6.07 5.04 -36.00
CA THR A 206 5.90 3.62 -36.38
C THR A 206 6.55 2.49 -35.57
N ASP A 207 5.67 1.71 -34.92
CA ASP A 207 5.38 0.27 -35.14
C ASP A 207 6.56 -0.73 -35.24
N GLU A 208 6.63 -1.72 -34.34
CA GLU A 208 6.00 -3.05 -34.47
C GLU A 208 6.62 -4.10 -33.51
N ASN A 209 5.72 -4.85 -32.85
CA ASN A 209 5.81 -6.23 -32.35
C ASN A 209 7.18 -6.91 -32.12
N SER A 210 7.40 -7.35 -30.87
CA SER A 210 7.88 -8.71 -30.62
C SER A 210 7.33 -9.30 -29.31
N ASN A 211 6.82 -10.53 -29.43
CA ASN A 211 6.31 -11.39 -28.37
C ASN A 211 7.40 -11.76 -27.35
N GLY A 212 7.02 -11.84 -26.06
CA GLY A 212 7.55 -12.85 -25.14
C GLY A 212 8.11 -12.32 -23.82
N SER A 213 7.41 -12.68 -22.73
CA SER A 213 7.78 -12.56 -21.31
C SER A 213 7.57 -11.17 -20.68
N PHE A 214 6.54 -11.07 -19.84
CA PHE A 214 6.24 -9.92 -18.98
C PHE A 214 7.44 -9.63 -18.06
N ASP A 215 8.16 -8.55 -18.37
CA ASP A 215 9.38 -8.17 -17.66
C ASP A 215 9.02 -7.45 -16.36
N LYS A 216 9.47 -7.97 -15.21
CA LYS A 216 9.14 -7.48 -13.86
C LYS A 216 9.73 -6.09 -13.55
N GLY A 217 10.27 -5.38 -14.54
CA GLY A 217 11.01 -4.13 -14.38
C GLY A 217 12.33 -4.28 -13.59
N TYR A 218 12.68 -5.50 -13.20
CA TYR A 218 13.90 -5.86 -12.50
C TYR A 218 14.21 -7.36 -12.63
N THR A 219 15.49 -7.69 -12.60
CA THR A 219 16.00 -9.07 -12.50
C THR A 219 16.43 -9.38 -11.07
N ILE A 220 16.06 -10.56 -10.57
CA ILE A 220 16.47 -11.04 -9.23
C ILE A 220 17.67 -11.98 -9.37
N TYR A 221 18.69 -11.75 -8.58
CA TYR A 221 19.83 -12.62 -8.39
C TYR A 221 19.93 -13.03 -6.92
N ARG A 222 20.44 -14.22 -6.66
CA ARG A 222 20.76 -14.67 -5.31
C ARG A 222 22.19 -15.17 -5.28
N PHE A 223 22.96 -14.64 -4.34
CA PHE A 223 24.36 -14.99 -4.13
C PHE A 223 24.55 -15.61 -2.74
N THR A 224 25.58 -16.44 -2.62
CA THR A 224 26.04 -16.98 -1.34
C THR A 224 27.36 -16.30 -0.98
N VAL A 225 27.32 -15.35 -0.06
CA VAL A 225 28.48 -14.57 0.39
C VAL A 225 28.73 -14.87 1.87
N ASN A 226 29.93 -15.34 2.22
CA ASN A 226 30.32 -15.69 3.60
C ASN A 226 29.27 -16.57 4.32
N HIS A 227 28.79 -17.63 3.65
CA HIS A 227 27.75 -18.55 4.14
C HIS A 227 26.37 -17.92 4.41
N ALA A 228 26.11 -16.70 3.93
CA ALA A 228 24.80 -16.06 3.98
C ALA A 228 24.22 -15.84 2.58
N TRP A 229 22.89 -15.98 2.47
CA TRP A 229 22.18 -15.67 1.23
C TRP A 229 21.92 -14.18 1.11
N VAL A 230 22.23 -13.64 -0.06
CA VAL A 230 22.06 -12.25 -0.41
C VAL A 230 21.17 -12.17 -1.65
N ASP A 231 19.99 -11.61 -1.48
CA ASP A 231 19.05 -11.35 -2.57
C ASP A 231 19.33 -9.98 -3.17
N VAL A 232 19.47 -9.94 -4.49
CA VAL A 232 19.82 -8.74 -5.24
C VAL A 232 18.77 -8.49 -6.30
N ARG A 233 18.19 -7.30 -6.32
CA ARG A 233 17.25 -6.86 -7.36
C ARG A 233 17.92 -5.79 -8.18
N VAL A 234 18.15 -6.07 -9.46
CA VAL A 234 18.70 -5.12 -10.44
C VAL A 234 17.53 -4.59 -11.26
N PHE A 235 17.23 -3.32 -11.12
CA PHE A 235 16.12 -2.66 -11.80
C PHE A 235 16.54 -2.18 -13.20
N ASN A 236 15.58 -2.05 -14.11
CA ASN A 236 15.84 -1.58 -15.48
C ASN A 236 16.43 -0.15 -15.50
N SER A 237 16.18 0.64 -14.44
CA SER A 237 16.81 1.96 -14.20
C SER A 237 18.31 1.89 -13.87
N GLY A 238 18.84 0.69 -13.62
CA GLY A 238 20.21 0.47 -13.16
C GLY A 238 20.40 0.60 -11.65
N MET A 239 19.36 0.90 -10.88
CA MET A 239 19.40 0.80 -9.42
C MET A 239 19.53 -0.67 -9.01
N MET A 240 20.21 -0.91 -7.90
CA MET A 240 20.31 -2.24 -7.29
C MET A 240 19.91 -2.19 -5.82
N SER A 241 19.05 -3.12 -5.42
CA SER A 241 18.66 -3.31 -4.01
C SER A 241 19.15 -4.66 -3.50
N ILE A 242 19.88 -4.64 -2.39
CA ILE A 242 20.54 -5.80 -1.81
C ILE A 242 19.94 -6.06 -0.43
N LYS A 243 19.44 -7.28 -0.21
CA LYS A 243 18.90 -7.73 1.07
C LYS A 243 19.65 -8.96 1.54
N CYS A 244 20.16 -8.92 2.76
CA CYS A 244 20.70 -10.09 3.41
C CYS A 244 19.51 -10.92 3.97
N VAL A 245 19.33 -12.14 3.48
CA VAL A 245 18.19 -13.01 3.84
C VAL A 245 18.29 -13.45 5.31
N THR A 246 19.51 -13.70 5.78
CA THR A 246 19.83 -13.98 7.18
C THR A 246 20.85 -12.96 7.67
N TYR A 247 20.75 -12.51 8.92
CA TYR A 247 21.70 -11.52 9.45
C TYR A 247 23.13 -12.10 9.45
N ASN A 248 24.03 -11.45 8.72
CA ASN A 248 25.45 -11.75 8.72
C ASN A 248 26.23 -10.44 8.85
N HIS A 249 27.01 -10.34 9.94
CA HIS A 249 27.73 -9.12 10.27
C HIS A 249 28.76 -8.74 9.20
N ASP A 250 29.51 -9.70 8.68
CA ASP A 250 30.56 -9.46 7.68
C ASP A 250 29.95 -8.96 6.37
N VAL A 251 28.83 -9.55 5.93
CA VAL A 251 28.10 -9.08 4.74
C VAL A 251 27.57 -7.66 4.95
N ILE A 252 27.04 -7.34 6.13
CA ILE A 252 26.53 -6.00 6.42
C ILE A 252 27.67 -4.96 6.43
N GLU A 253 28.84 -5.29 6.99
CA GLU A 253 29.99 -4.38 6.98
C GLU A 253 30.53 -4.15 5.56
N ILE A 254 30.54 -5.17 4.70
CA ILE A 254 30.88 -5.02 3.28
C ILE A 254 29.89 -4.07 2.59
N LEU A 255 28.58 -4.24 2.80
CA LEU A 255 27.56 -3.36 2.20
C LEU A 255 27.68 -1.92 2.73
N LYS A 256 27.95 -1.73 4.02
CA LYS A 256 28.27 -0.41 4.61
C LYS A 256 29.51 0.22 3.98
N GLN A 257 30.56 -0.55 3.78
CA GLN A 257 31.79 -0.07 3.16
C GLN A 257 31.52 0.43 1.74
N TRP A 258 30.81 -0.35 0.93
CA TRP A 258 30.44 0.06 -0.43
C TRP A 258 29.54 1.30 -0.45
N ARG A 259 28.63 1.41 0.52
CA ARG A 259 27.80 2.62 0.68
C ARG A 259 28.67 3.86 0.85
N ASN A 260 29.71 3.76 1.68
CA ASN A 260 30.63 4.86 1.97
C ASN A 260 31.60 5.14 0.80
N GLU A 261 31.85 4.14 -0.05
CA GLU A 261 32.78 4.23 -1.18
C GLU A 261 32.17 4.91 -2.41
N GLY A 262 30.99 4.47 -2.86
CA GLY A 262 30.42 4.90 -4.14
C GLY A 262 29.01 5.47 -4.06
N GLY A 263 28.52 5.72 -2.85
CA GLY A 263 27.18 6.21 -2.62
C GLY A 263 26.15 5.07 -2.61
N GLY A 264 25.27 5.13 -1.62
CA GLY A 264 24.19 4.18 -1.43
C GLY A 264 23.38 4.56 -0.20
N GLN A 265 22.24 3.92 0.00
CA GLN A 265 21.35 4.23 1.10
C GLN A 265 20.88 2.95 1.77
N TYR A 266 20.92 2.93 3.10
CA TYR A 266 20.29 1.85 3.86
C TYR A 266 18.84 2.21 4.12
N ASN A 267 17.93 1.37 3.64
CA ASN A 267 16.53 1.52 3.92
C ASN A 267 16.18 0.74 5.20
N GLN A 268 15.95 1.47 6.30
CA GLN A 268 15.66 0.88 7.61
C GLN A 268 14.34 0.09 7.61
N LYS A 269 13.32 0.58 6.89
CA LYS A 269 11.99 -0.02 6.84
C LYS A 269 12.01 -1.41 6.18
N TYR A 270 12.88 -1.60 5.19
CA TYR A 270 12.93 -2.85 4.40
C TYR A 270 14.21 -3.66 4.60
N LYS A 271 15.09 -3.17 5.48
CA LYS A 271 16.37 -3.78 5.83
C LYS A 271 17.20 -4.12 4.59
N SER A 272 17.23 -3.19 3.63
CA SER A 272 17.90 -3.35 2.34
C SER A 272 18.90 -2.23 2.07
N TRP A 273 19.93 -2.54 1.30
CA TRP A 273 20.98 -1.62 0.86
C TRP A 273 20.76 -1.29 -0.61
N ASN A 274 20.55 -0.02 -0.91
CA ASN A 274 20.28 0.45 -2.26
C ASN A 274 21.52 1.16 -2.82
N TYR A 275 21.89 0.81 -4.05
CA TYR A 275 23.00 1.39 -4.80
C TYR A 275 22.50 1.87 -6.16
N PHE A 276 23.08 2.94 -6.67
CA PHE A 276 22.62 3.62 -7.88
C PHE A 276 23.73 3.65 -8.93
N LYS A 277 23.35 3.85 -10.20
CA LYS A 277 24.33 4.02 -11.27
C LYS A 277 25.23 5.24 -11.03
N PRO A 278 26.51 5.17 -11.44
CA PRO A 278 27.17 4.03 -12.09
C PRO A 278 27.69 2.97 -11.10
N PHE A 279 27.64 3.24 -9.79
CA PHE A 279 28.29 2.39 -8.79
C PHE A 279 27.59 1.05 -8.55
N SER A 280 26.28 0.97 -8.80
CA SER A 280 25.52 -0.29 -8.75
C SER A 280 26.12 -1.38 -9.63
N ASP A 281 26.66 -1.04 -10.80
CA ASP A 281 27.32 -1.99 -11.70
C ASP A 281 28.59 -2.59 -11.05
N THR A 282 29.37 -1.76 -10.34
CA THR A 282 30.56 -2.19 -9.57
C THR A 282 30.17 -3.11 -8.42
N VAL A 283 29.11 -2.76 -7.70
CA VAL A 283 28.62 -3.57 -6.58
C VAL A 283 28.11 -4.93 -7.08
N PHE A 284 27.47 -4.97 -8.24
CA PHE A 284 26.98 -6.22 -8.84
C PHE A 284 28.13 -7.15 -9.21
N GLN A 285 29.17 -6.62 -9.87
CA GLN A 285 30.37 -7.37 -10.22
C GLN A 285 31.06 -7.96 -8.98
N ARG A 286 31.21 -7.17 -7.91
CA ARG A 286 31.82 -7.64 -6.65
C ARG A 286 31.04 -8.78 -6.00
N LEU A 287 29.71 -8.75 -6.08
CA LEU A 287 28.87 -9.84 -5.58
C LEU A 287 29.02 -11.12 -6.39
N GLN A 288 29.17 -11.01 -7.72
CA GLN A 288 29.48 -12.16 -8.57
C GLN A 288 30.84 -12.78 -8.23
N GLU A 289 31.85 -11.97 -7.92
CA GLU A 289 33.19 -12.43 -7.53
C GLU A 289 33.21 -13.13 -6.16
N MET A 290 32.35 -12.69 -5.24
CA MET A 290 32.24 -13.27 -3.89
C MET A 290 31.25 -14.43 -3.78
N ASP A 291 30.55 -14.77 -4.86
CA ASP A 291 29.58 -15.85 -4.86
C ASP A 291 30.25 -17.22 -4.73
N SER A 292 29.95 -17.89 -3.62
CA SER A 292 30.41 -19.24 -3.29
C SER A 292 29.36 -20.32 -3.57
N SER A 293 28.26 -19.97 -4.25
CA SER A 293 27.22 -20.92 -4.62
C SER A 293 27.82 -22.09 -5.42
N PRO A 294 27.43 -23.36 -5.13
CA PRO A 294 27.92 -24.49 -5.88
C PRO A 294 27.52 -24.34 -7.35
N LYS A 295 28.51 -24.17 -8.23
CA LYS A 295 28.31 -24.13 -9.68
C LYS A 295 27.86 -25.53 -10.10
N GLN A 296 26.64 -25.65 -10.61
CA GLN A 296 26.16 -26.86 -11.29
C GLN A 296 26.90 -27.05 -12.61
#